data_AF-A0A0J7JVB3-F1
#
_entry.id   AF-A0A0J7JVB3-F1
#
_cell.length_a   1.000
_cell.length_b   1.000
_cell.length_c   1.000
_cell.angle_alpha   90.00
_cell.angle_beta   90.00
_cell.angle_gamma   90.00
#
_symmetry.space_group_name_H-M   'P 1'
#
loop_
_entity.id
_entity.type
_entity.pdbx_description
1 polymer ?
#
loop_
_entity_poly.entity_id
_entity_poly.type
_entity_poly.pdbx_seq_one_letter_code
_entity_poly.pdbx_strand_id
1 'polypeptide(L)'
;MLRGTWWGNSPRTLLSIYKAFVRGSMEYGSFTFPYNNHSIMSSLDKIQFKAIRLCLGLRKTTPTNIMLAEAREPPLCMRFKYLTSKYI
;
A
#
# COMPACT_ATOMS: atom_id res chain seq x y z
N MET A 1 -4.41 7.17 15.92
CA MET A 1 -5.11 5.96 15.42
C MET A 1 -6.29 6.40 14.56
N LEU A 2 -6.29 6.11 13.26
CA LEU A 2 -7.32 6.62 12.31
C LEU A 2 -8.62 5.78 12.26
N ARG A 3 -8.65 4.62 12.93
CA ARG A 3 -9.85 3.79 13.08
C ARG A 3 -9.84 3.16 14.47
N GLY A 4 -10.32 3.91 15.46
CA GLY A 4 -10.37 3.50 16.87
C GLY A 4 -11.75 3.01 17.33
N THR A 5 -12.83 3.36 16.63
CA THR A 5 -14.19 3.07 17.09
C THR A 5 -15.13 2.68 15.95
N TRP A 6 -16.17 1.93 16.30
CA TRP A 6 -17.23 1.38 15.44
C TRP A 6 -18.03 2.45 14.65
N TRP A 7 -17.71 3.73 14.84
CA TRP A 7 -18.32 4.92 14.23
C TRP A 7 -17.29 5.78 13.44
N GLY A 8 -16.10 5.24 13.15
CA GLY A 8 -15.03 5.96 12.46
C GLY A 8 -15.12 5.94 10.91
N ASN A 9 -14.35 6.86 10.31
CA ASN A 9 -14.18 7.15 8.88
C ASN A 9 -14.39 5.95 7.94
N SER A 10 -15.10 6.15 6.82
CA SER A 10 -15.38 5.07 5.87
C SER A 10 -14.08 4.41 5.37
N PRO A 11 -14.07 3.09 5.08
CA PRO A 11 -12.88 2.41 4.59
C PRO A 11 -12.35 3.03 3.28
N ARG A 12 -13.24 3.62 2.47
CA ARG A 12 -12.90 4.32 1.23
C ARG A 12 -12.11 5.61 1.49
N THR A 13 -12.55 6.43 2.43
CA THR A 13 -11.85 7.68 2.77
C THR A 13 -10.50 7.40 3.43
N LEU A 14 -10.40 6.37 4.27
CA LEU A 14 -9.12 5.90 4.81
C LEU A 14 -8.16 5.43 3.72
N LEU A 15 -8.66 4.64 2.75
CA LEU A 15 -7.87 4.24 1.59
C LEU A 15 -7.42 5.44 0.75
N SER A 16 -8.27 6.45 0.56
CA SER A 16 -7.87 7.68 -0.15
C SER A 16 -6.74 8.42 0.56
N ILE A 17 -6.80 8.54 1.89
CA ILE A 17 -5.72 9.15 2.69
C ILE A 17 -4.43 8.34 2.58
N TYR A 18 -4.51 7.01 2.67
CA TYR A 18 -3.38 6.12 2.46
C TYR A 18 -2.76 6.31 1.06
N LYS A 19 -3.58 6.40 0.00
CA LYS A 19 -3.12 6.61 -1.37
C LYS A 19 -2.45 7.98 -1.55
N ALA A 20 -3.02 9.03 -0.95
CA ALA A 20 -2.46 10.38 -1.07
C ALA A 20 -1.12 10.53 -0.34
N PHE A 21 -1.02 10.03 0.89
CA PHE A 21 0.14 10.27 1.74
C PHE A 21 1.21 9.18 1.65
N VAL A 22 0.84 7.96 2.07
CA VAL A 22 1.81 6.86 2.21
C VAL A 22 2.24 6.37 0.83
N ARG A 23 1.28 6.10 -0.05
CA ARG A 23 1.59 5.66 -1.42
C ARG A 23 2.25 6.77 -2.23
N GLY A 24 1.78 8.02 -2.15
CA GLY A 24 2.43 9.15 -2.81
C GLY A 24 3.91 9.30 -2.43
N SER A 25 4.24 9.18 -1.15
CA SER A 25 5.63 9.20 -0.67
C SER A 25 6.46 8.03 -1.20
N MET A 26 5.90 6.81 -1.22
CA MET A 26 6.57 5.62 -1.77
C MET A 26 6.78 5.73 -3.28
N GLU A 27 5.81 6.25 -4.02
CA GLU A 27 5.90 6.44 -5.47
C GLU A 27 6.92 7.51 -5.83
N TYR A 28 7.03 8.59 -5.05
CA TYR A 28 8.09 9.60 -5.22
C TYR A 28 9.49 8.99 -5.05
N GLY A 29 9.68 8.16 -4.02
CA GLY A 29 10.94 7.46 -3.78
C GLY A 29 11.25 6.31 -4.73
N SER A 30 10.31 5.91 -5.62
CA SER A 30 10.44 4.73 -6.46
C SER A 30 11.74 4.73 -7.27
N PHE A 31 12.07 5.85 -7.92
CA PHE A 31 13.28 6.02 -8.73
C PHE A 31 14.60 5.71 -8.02
N THR A 32 14.64 5.92 -6.70
CA THR A 32 15.87 5.75 -5.90
C THR A 32 15.93 4.35 -5.27
N PHE A 33 14.80 3.65 -5.14
CA PHE A 33 14.79 2.34 -4.50
C PHE A 33 15.47 1.29 -5.40
N PRO A 34 16.42 0.50 -4.88
CA PRO A 34 16.98 -0.62 -5.62
C PRO A 34 15.91 -1.72 -5.75
N TYR A 35 15.20 -1.75 -6.87
CA TYR A 35 14.17 -2.76 -7.16
C TYR A 35 14.68 -4.20 -7.09
N ASN A 36 15.99 -4.38 -7.26
CA ASN A 36 16.67 -5.66 -7.20
C ASN A 36 16.91 -6.17 -5.77
N ASN A 37 16.71 -5.33 -4.74
CA ASN A 37 16.88 -5.73 -3.35
C ASN A 37 15.56 -6.24 -2.76
N HIS A 38 15.42 -7.57 -2.73
CA HIS A 38 14.25 -8.25 -2.19
C HIS A 38 13.94 -7.90 -0.73
N SER A 39 14.97 -7.64 0.09
CA SER A 39 14.80 -7.32 1.52
C SER A 39 14.11 -5.98 1.72
N ILE A 40 14.55 -4.96 0.98
CA ILE A 40 13.95 -3.62 1.01
C ILE A 40 12.53 -3.67 0.45
N MET A 41 12.32 -4.34 -0.69
CA MET A 41 10.99 -4.49 -1.29
C MET A 41 10.00 -5.16 -0.33
N SER A 42 10.43 -6.26 0.32
CA SER A 42 9.60 -6.96 1.33
C SER A 42 9.24 -6.06 2.51
N SER A 43 10.14 -5.17 2.94
CA SER A 43 9.87 -4.22 4.02
C SER A 43 8.80 -3.19 3.62
N LEU A 44 8.86 -2.68 2.38
CA LEU A 44 7.87 -1.75 1.84
C LEU A 44 6.50 -2.42 1.64
N ASP A 45 6.48 -3.64 1.10
CA ASP A 45 5.27 -4.45 0.96
C ASP A 45 4.60 -4.68 2.32
N LYS A 46 5.36 -4.98 3.37
CA LYS A 46 4.83 -5.12 4.74
C LYS A 46 4.17 -3.83 5.24
N ILE A 47 4.76 -2.67 4.95
CA ILE A 47 4.18 -1.36 5.31
C ILE A 47 2.86 -1.15 4.55
N GLN A 48 2.85 -1.41 3.23
CA GLN A 48 1.66 -1.33 2.38
C GLN A 48 0.53 -2.21 2.90
N PHE A 49 0.80 -3.49 3.15
CA PHE A 49 -0.19 -4.47 3.58
C PHE A 49 -0.74 -4.13 4.96
N LYS A 50 0.12 -3.66 5.88
CA LYS A 50 -0.32 -3.23 7.22
C LYS A 50 -1.24 -2.01 7.11
N ALA A 51 -0.89 -1.03 6.29
CA ALA A 51 -1.70 0.17 6.10
C ALA A 51 -3.07 -0.17 5.50
N ILE A 52 -3.12 -0.99 4.44
CA ILE A 52 -4.38 -1.39 3.81
C ILE A 52 -5.26 -2.20 4.76
N ARG A 53 -4.67 -3.16 5.51
CA ARG A 53 -5.42 -3.93 6.52
C ARG A 53 -6.01 -3.04 7.60
N LEU A 54 -5.32 -1.98 8.01
CA LEU A 54 -5.86 -1.00 8.96
C LEU A 54 -6.99 -0.17 8.35
N CYS A 55 -6.85 0.27 7.10
CA CYS A 55 -7.89 1.04 6.40
C CYS A 55 -9.18 0.22 6.22
N LEU A 56 -9.05 -1.02 5.76
CA LEU A 56 -10.17 -1.93 5.51
C LEU A 56 -10.67 -2.61 6.79
N GLY A 57 -9.84 -2.72 7.84
CA GLY A 57 -10.15 -3.45 9.08
C GLY A 57 -10.09 -4.96 8.91
N LEU A 58 -9.21 -5.43 8.02
CA LEU A 58 -9.04 -6.84 7.72
C LEU A 58 -8.23 -7.54 8.81
N ARG A 59 -8.59 -8.79 9.09
CA ARG A 59 -7.81 -9.66 9.97
C ARG A 59 -6.43 -9.92 9.39
N LYS A 60 -5.44 -10.21 10.25
CA LYS A 60 -4.09 -10.62 9.81
C LYS A 60 -4.10 -11.91 8.98
N THR A 61 -5.09 -12.78 9.20
CA THR A 61 -5.25 -14.06 8.51
C THR A 61 -5.79 -13.92 7.08
N THR A 62 -6.32 -12.75 6.68
CA THR A 62 -6.84 -12.62 5.31
C THR A 62 -5.68 -12.71 4.31
N PRO A 63 -5.84 -13.48 3.22
CA PRO A 63 -4.79 -13.65 2.23
C PRO A 63 -4.51 -12.32 1.51
N THR A 64 -3.24 -12.06 1.20
CA THR A 64 -2.78 -10.79 0.61
C THR A 64 -3.44 -10.49 -0.72
N ASN A 65 -3.71 -11.52 -1.54
CA ASN A 65 -4.36 -11.35 -2.85
C ASN A 65 -5.77 -10.76 -2.73
N ILE A 66 -6.57 -11.24 -1.77
CA ILE A 66 -7.93 -10.72 -1.53
C ILE A 66 -7.86 -9.29 -1.01
N MET A 67 -6.95 -9.02 -0.08
CA MET A 67 -6.75 -7.67 0.48
C MET A 67 -6.37 -6.64 -0.60
N LEU A 68 -5.48 -7.01 -1.52
CA LEU A 68 -5.08 -6.16 -2.65
C LEU A 68 -6.23 -5.95 -3.64
N ALA A 69 -6.99 -7.00 -3.95
CA ALA A 69 -8.17 -6.92 -4.82
C ALA A 69 -9.24 -5.99 -4.22
N GLU A 70 -9.50 -6.09 -2.91
CA GLU A 70 -10.47 -5.25 -2.21
C GLU A 70 -10.03 -3.77 -2.17
N ALA A 71 -8.74 -3.51 -1.94
CA ALA A 71 -8.18 -2.16 -1.96
C ALA A 71 -8.03 -1.56 -3.38
N ARG A 72 -8.19 -2.39 -4.42
CA ARG A 72 -7.90 -2.07 -5.83
C ARG A 72 -6.45 -1.59 -6.00
N GLU A 73 -5.51 -2.27 -5.37
CA GLU A 73 -4.09 -1.93 -5.40
C GLU A 73 -3.25 -3.07 -5.99
N PRO A 74 -2.32 -2.79 -6.92
CA PRO A 74 -1.35 -3.78 -7.38
C PRO A 74 -0.25 -4.00 -6.32
N PRO A 75 0.54 -5.08 -6.46
CA PRO A 75 1.77 -5.25 -5.68
C PRO A 75 2.78 -4.12 -5.99
N LEU A 76 3.49 -3.67 -4.96
CA LEU A 76 4.33 -2.47 -5.00
C LEU A 76 5.44 -2.55 -6.06
N CYS A 77 6.06 -3.72 -6.21
CA CYS A 77 7.11 -3.96 -7.20
C CYS A 77 6.61 -3.74 -8.65
N MET A 78 5.43 -4.26 -9.01
CA MET A 78 4.87 -4.03 -10.35
C MET A 78 4.55 -2.55 -10.57
N ARG A 79 4.05 -1.89 -9.52
CA ARG A 79 3.73 -0.47 -9.57
C ARG A 79 4.96 0.39 -9.82
N PHE A 80 6.06 0.12 -9.13
CA PHE A 80 7.32 0.83 -9.31
C PHE A 80 7.95 0.59 -10.69
N LYS A 81 7.93 -0.65 -11.19
CA LYS A 81 8.36 -0.95 -12.57
C LYS A 81 7.57 -0.13 -13.59
N TYR A 82 6.26 -0.06 -13.42
CA TYR A 82 5.39 0.75 -14.29
C TYR A 82 5.72 2.24 -14.21
N LEU A 83 5.93 2.80 -13.01
CA LEU A 83 6.28 4.22 -12.85
C LEU A 83 7.65 4.53 -13.46
N THR A 84 8.64 3.68 -13.22
CA THR A 84 9.98 3.81 -13.82
C THR A 84 9.88 3.86 -15.34
N SER A 85 9.18 2.89 -15.95
CA SER A 85 8.99 2.83 -17.40
C SER A 85 8.16 3.98 -17.99
N LYS A 86 7.39 4.70 -17.17
CA LYS A 86 6.54 5.79 -17.63
C LYS A 86 7.26 7.14 -17.62
N TYR A 87 8.17 7.33 -16.66
CA TYR A 87 8.83 8.62 -16.41
C TYR A 87 10.30 8.66 -16.83
N ILE A 88 10.90 7.51 -17.12
CA ILE A 88 12.19 7.36 -17.82
C ILE A 88 11.88 6.88 -19.22
#